data_AF-A0A8C1EBD5-F1
#
_entry.id   AF-A0A8C1EBD5-F1
#
_cell.length_a   1.000
_cell.length_b   1.000
_cell.length_c   1.000
_cell.angle_alpha   90.00
_cell.angle_beta   90.00
_cell.angle_gamma   90.00
#
_symmetry.space_group_name_H-M   'P 1'
#
loop_
_entity.id
_entity.type
_entity.pdbx_description
1 polymer ?
#
loop_
_entity_poly.entity_id
_entity_poly.type
_entity_poly.pdbx_seq_one_letter_code
_entity_poly.pdbx_strand_id
1 'polypeptide(L)' 'MLRPSTQRYSVTRPLYSEDAFEDEHAKVYRKHKTFLHHVIQYFT' A
#
# COMPACT_ATOMS: atom_id res chain seq x y z
N MET A 1 31.38 9.28 -25.58
CA MET A 1 29.97 8.89 -25.40
C MET A 1 29.87 8.03 -24.14
N LEU A 2 29.18 8.51 -23.09
CA LEU A 2 28.91 7.68 -21.90
C LEU A 2 28.01 6.53 -22.31
N ARG A 3 28.45 5.27 -22.09
CA ARG A 3 27.54 4.11 -22.19
C ARG A 3 26.41 4.37 -21.20
N PRO A 4 25.13 4.15 -21.55
CA PRO A 4 24.08 4.16 -20.54
C PRO A 4 24.51 3.14 -19.49
N SER A 5 24.75 3.59 -18.27
CA SER A 5 25.01 2.70 -17.15
C SER A 5 23.89 1.67 -17.17
N THR A 6 24.25 0.40 -17.29
CA THR A 6 23.31 -0.70 -17.25
C THR A 6 22.57 -0.59 -15.92
N GLN A 7 21.38 0.01 -15.94
CA GLN A 7 20.54 0.17 -14.76
C GLN A 7 20.08 -1.24 -14.40
N ARG A 8 20.88 -1.92 -13.58
CA ARG A 8 20.55 -3.24 -13.08
C ARG A 8 19.40 -3.05 -12.10
N TYR A 9 18.28 -3.72 -12.36
CA TYR A 9 17.18 -3.77 -11.41
C TYR A 9 17.66 -4.48 -10.14
N SER A 10 17.96 -3.73 -9.09
CA SER A 10 18.25 -4.25 -7.76
C SER A 10 17.06 -3.98 -6.85
N VAL A 11 16.62 -5.02 -6.13
CA VAL A 11 15.55 -4.93 -5.14
C VAL A 11 16.03 -5.62 -3.88
N THR A 12 16.08 -4.88 -2.78
CA THR A 12 16.35 -5.40 -1.43
C THR A 12 15.05 -5.39 -0.66
N ARG A 13 14.29 -6.49 -0.73
CA ARG A 13 13.08 -6.67 0.07
C ARG A 13 13.13 -7.99 0.84
N PRO A 14 12.59 -8.05 2.06
CA PRO A 14 12.41 -9.30 2.79
C PRO A 14 11.50 -10.27 2.02
N LEU A 15 11.72 -11.57 2.25
CA LEU A 15 10.89 -12.63 1.70
C LEU A 15 9.78 -12.94 2.70
N TYR A 16 8.54 -12.79 2.27
CA TYR A 16 7.35 -13.13 3.04
C TYR A 16 6.62 -14.29 2.37
N SER A 17 5.98 -15.15 3.16
CA SER A 17 4.91 -16.01 2.68
C SER A 17 3.65 -15.16 2.44
N GLU A 18 2.73 -15.65 1.60
CA GLU A 18 1.46 -14.96 1.35
C GLU A 18 0.71 -14.72 2.67
N ASP A 19 0.64 -15.73 3.53
CA ASP A 19 -0.03 -15.65 4.83
C ASP A 19 0.57 -14.56 5.74
N ALA A 20 1.90 -14.50 5.86
CA ALA A 20 2.57 -13.51 6.72
C ALA A 20 2.39 -12.07 6.19
N PHE A 21 2.33 -11.92 4.87
CA PHE A 21 2.06 -10.63 4.25
C PHE A 21 0.61 -10.19 4.44
N GLU A 22 -0.35 -11.11 4.38
CA GLU A 22 -1.76 -10.79 4.64
C GLU A 22 -2.03 -10.43 6.10
N ASP A 23 -1.34 -11.06 7.04
CA ASP A 23 -1.44 -10.72 8.46
C ASP A 23 -0.89 -9.31 8.76
N GLU A 24 0.30 -8.97 8.23
CA GLU A 24 0.92 -7.65 8.43
C GLU A 24 0.23 -6.55 7.61
N HIS A 25 -0.26 -6.89 6.40
CA HIS A 25 -0.88 -5.97 5.46
C HIS A 25 -2.32 -6.37 5.12
N ALA A 26 -3.11 -6.60 6.17
CA ALA A 26 -4.51 -6.97 6.02
C ALA A 26 -5.24 -5.99 5.09
N LYS A 27 -5.89 -6.53 4.06
CA LYS A 27 -6.70 -5.75 3.12
C LYS A 27 -7.87 -5.12 3.87
N VAL A 28 -7.70 -3.86 4.27
CA VAL A 28 -8.78 -3.11 4.91
C VAL A 28 -9.79 -2.70 3.85
N TYR A 29 -10.86 -3.48 3.73
CA TYR A 29 -12.03 -3.11 2.94
C TYR A 29 -12.76 -1.95 3.61
N ARG A 30 -12.38 -0.72 3.25
CA ARG A 30 -13.07 0.48 3.70
C ARG A 30 -14.32 0.68 2.84
N LYS A 31 -15.50 0.70 3.48
CA LYS A 31 -16.71 1.19 2.81
C LYS A 31 -16.47 2.64 2.39
N HIS A 32 -16.83 2.98 1.15
CA HIS A 32 -16.73 4.35 0.65
C HIS A 32 -17.55 5.29 1.55
N LYS A 33 -16.87 6.24 2.19
CA LYS A 33 -17.53 7.29 2.95
C LYS A 33 -17.94 8.40 1.99
N THR A 34 -19.22 8.74 1.96
CA THR A 34 -19.69 9.94 1.26
C THR A 34 -19.43 11.18 2.13
N PHE A 35 -19.46 12.37 1.54
CA PHE A 35 -19.34 13.64 2.28
C PHE A 35 -20.30 13.72 3.48
N LEU A 36 -21.52 13.17 3.36
CA LEU A 36 -22.48 13.11 4.46
C LEU A 36 -21.97 12.30 5.66
N HIS A 37 -21.24 11.20 5.44
CA HIS A 37 -20.64 10.43 6.54
C HIS A 37 -19.61 11.25 7.29
N HIS A 38 -18.89 12.13 6.60
CA HIS A 38 -17.93 13.04 7.22
C HIS A 38 -18.61 14.16 8.01
N VAL A 39 -19.71 14.72 7.47
CA VAL A 39 -20.53 15.72 8.17
C VAL A 39 -21.10 15.13 9.45
N ILE A 40 -21.73 13.94 9.40
CA ILE A 40 -22.27 13.27 10.58
C ILE A 40 -21.17 13.05 11.63
N GLN A 41 -20.03 12.47 11.24
CA GLN A 41 -18.91 12.21 12.16
C GLN A 41 -18.36 13.48 12.83
N TYR A 42 -18.48 14.65 12.20
CA TYR A 42 -17.99 15.91 12.76
C TYR A 42 -18.97 16.54 13.78
N PHE A 43 -20.27 16.30 13.59
CA PHE A 43 -21.33 16.87 14.43
C PHE A 43 -21.84 15.93 15.53
N THR A 44 -21.38 14.66 15.54
CA THR A 44 -21.59 13.68 16.61
C THR A 44 -20.35 13.54 17.48
#